data_AF-A0A956EFG5-F1
#
_entry.id   AF-A0A956EFG5-F1
#
_cell.length_a   1.000
_cell.length_b   1.000
_cell.length_c   1.000
_cell.angle_alpha   90.00
_cell.angle_beta   90.00
_cell.angle_gamma   90.00
#
_symmetry.space_group_name_H-M   'P 1'
#
loop_
_entity.id
_entity.type
_entity.pdbx_description
1 polymer ?
#
loop_
_entity_poly.entity_id
_entity_poly.type
_entity_poly.pdbx_seq_one_letter_code
_entity_poly.pdbx_strand_id
1 'polypeptide(L)'
;MKRRLPLLALLGVVSIVPAASAAPQRRNIYGGLPSDSCAWPTSVYLGGCSGTLIHPRLVIYAAHCGDRIREVAFGEKGEAPVRVVATEKCETFAGGSPTGGNAHGTDFAYCTLKEPQTDVPIVPVLMGCETEVLKPGQEVVAVGFGETDDGDYGVKHAVRMPFGYFDQYGQAFIGGDGRDTCQGDSGGPVYVRLADQSWRVFGITSYGDGCGGGGWYSVMHRHIEWVEKKSGIDVTPCHTARGEWDPGPGCRDFPVDTSGAGATWGDGCAVPVDTGYAQTCGVPYVPPAPVGGAGGVGGGAGAAGSAGAAGSAGAAGAAGVGGAGGASGAGGLSGSGGNGGETGGAAGN
;
A
#
# COMPACT_ATOMS: atom_id res chain seq x y z
N MET A 1 -40.99 -18.18 -70.81
CA MET A 1 -40.50 -19.17 -69.84
C MET A 1 -39.69 -18.45 -68.77
N LYS A 2 -40.29 -18.14 -67.61
CA LYS A 2 -39.61 -17.43 -66.50
C LYS A 2 -39.17 -18.48 -65.46
N ARG A 3 -37.85 -18.62 -65.28
CA ARG A 3 -37.22 -19.51 -64.29
C ARG A 3 -37.50 -18.99 -62.87
N ARG A 4 -37.97 -19.86 -61.97
CA ARG A 4 -38.04 -19.59 -60.52
C ARG A 4 -36.87 -20.29 -59.84
N LEU A 5 -36.01 -19.53 -59.16
CA LEU A 5 -34.98 -20.04 -58.25
C LEU A 5 -35.64 -20.40 -56.90
N PRO A 6 -35.24 -21.49 -56.22
CA PRO A 6 -35.71 -21.79 -54.87
C PRO A 6 -34.91 -20.98 -53.84
N LEU A 7 -35.62 -20.38 -52.90
CA LEU A 7 -35.07 -19.66 -51.74
C LEU A 7 -34.63 -20.72 -50.70
N LEU A 8 -33.33 -20.90 -50.50
CA LEU A 8 -32.80 -21.70 -49.38
C LEU A 8 -32.92 -20.88 -48.09
N ALA A 9 -33.74 -21.35 -47.15
CA ALA A 9 -33.81 -20.79 -45.80
C ALA A 9 -32.60 -21.26 -44.98
N LEU A 10 -31.71 -20.33 -44.61
CA LEU A 10 -30.67 -20.57 -43.62
C LEU A 10 -31.30 -20.61 -42.22
N LEU A 11 -31.40 -21.80 -41.64
CA LEU A 11 -31.65 -21.99 -40.21
C LEU A 11 -30.36 -21.68 -39.45
N GLY A 12 -30.30 -20.51 -38.81
CA GLY A 12 -29.26 -20.17 -37.85
C GLY A 12 -29.45 -20.98 -36.57
N VAL A 13 -28.48 -21.84 -36.26
CA VAL A 13 -28.43 -22.54 -34.98
C VAL A 13 -27.93 -21.56 -33.93
N VAL A 14 -28.82 -21.10 -33.05
CA VAL A 14 -28.46 -20.32 -31.87
C VAL A 14 -27.95 -21.30 -30.81
N SER A 15 -26.63 -21.35 -30.63
CA SER A 15 -26.02 -22.05 -29.49
C SER A 15 -26.31 -21.26 -28.22
N ILE A 16 -27.25 -21.75 -27.42
CA ILE A 16 -27.51 -21.25 -26.07
C ILE A 16 -26.41 -21.81 -25.17
N VAL A 17 -25.43 -20.99 -24.83
CA VAL A 17 -24.48 -21.30 -23.75
C VAL A 17 -25.23 -21.10 -22.43
N PRO A 18 -25.34 -22.11 -21.55
CA PRO A 18 -25.93 -21.90 -20.24
C PRO A 18 -24.99 -20.98 -19.46
N ALA A 19 -25.54 -19.86 -18.96
CA ALA A 19 -24.82 -19.00 -18.03
C ALA A 19 -24.42 -19.86 -16.82
N ALA A 20 -23.12 -19.92 -16.54
CA ALA A 20 -22.63 -20.53 -15.31
C ALA A 20 -23.32 -19.80 -14.14
N SER A 21 -24.08 -20.54 -13.35
CA SER A 21 -24.67 -20.04 -12.11
C SER A 21 -23.52 -19.58 -11.22
N ALA A 22 -23.31 -18.27 -11.11
CA ALA A 22 -22.47 -17.72 -10.07
C ALA A 22 -23.05 -18.20 -8.73
N ALA A 23 -22.26 -18.92 -7.95
CA ALA A 23 -22.63 -19.25 -6.58
C ALA A 23 -22.98 -17.96 -5.83
N PRO A 24 -24.00 -17.94 -4.97
CA PRO A 24 -24.33 -16.75 -4.21
C PRO A 24 -23.12 -16.38 -3.35
N GLN A 25 -22.48 -15.26 -3.65
CA GLN A 25 -21.38 -14.76 -2.83
C GLN A 25 -21.96 -14.31 -1.49
N ARG A 26 -21.61 -15.01 -0.42
CA ARG A 26 -21.90 -14.59 0.95
C ARG A 26 -21.01 -13.38 1.26
N ARG A 27 -21.61 -12.25 1.62
CA ARG A 27 -20.97 -10.93 1.73
C ARG A 27 -20.77 -10.55 3.20
N ASN A 28 -19.54 -10.31 3.68
CA ASN A 28 -19.21 -10.04 5.10
C ASN A 28 -17.93 -9.15 5.29
N ILE A 29 -17.84 -8.32 6.36
CA ILE A 29 -17.76 -6.82 6.31
C ILE A 29 -18.96 -6.31 5.51
N TYR A 30 -19.59 -5.18 5.82
CA TYR A 30 -20.81 -4.83 5.08
C TYR A 30 -20.49 -4.80 3.57
N GLY A 31 -21.00 -5.76 2.79
CA GLY A 31 -20.60 -6.01 1.40
C GLY A 31 -19.19 -6.63 1.10
N GLY A 32 -18.41 -7.11 2.07
CA GLY A 32 -17.06 -7.69 1.91
C GLY A 32 -17.02 -9.22 1.74
N LEU A 33 -15.86 -9.87 1.88
CA LEU A 33 -15.72 -11.34 1.89
C LEU A 33 -14.79 -11.83 3.02
N PRO A 34 -14.99 -13.07 3.54
CA PRO A 34 -14.06 -13.67 4.48
C PRO A 34 -12.65 -13.70 3.88
N SER A 35 -11.67 -13.34 4.70
CA SER A 35 -10.27 -13.41 4.30
C SER A 35 -9.79 -14.85 4.29
N ASP A 36 -9.09 -15.23 3.21
CA ASP A 36 -8.35 -16.49 3.16
C ASP A 36 -7.26 -16.54 4.23
N SER A 37 -6.76 -17.74 4.50
CA SER A 37 -5.60 -17.92 5.38
C SER A 37 -4.44 -17.05 4.93
N CYS A 38 -3.80 -16.34 5.87
CA CYS A 38 -2.70 -15.41 5.60
C CYS A 38 -3.05 -14.19 4.72
N ALA A 39 -4.30 -14.01 4.29
CA ALA A 39 -4.68 -12.79 3.62
C ALA A 39 -4.58 -11.61 4.60
N TRP A 40 -4.03 -10.48 4.15
CA TRP A 40 -3.84 -9.26 4.95
C TRP A 40 -3.21 -9.55 6.33
N PRO A 41 -1.99 -10.12 6.38
CA PRO A 41 -1.43 -10.68 7.61
C PRO A 41 -1.07 -9.60 8.66
N THR A 42 -1.01 -8.33 8.25
CA THR A 42 -0.82 -7.18 9.15
C THR A 42 -2.10 -6.72 9.84
N SER A 43 -3.29 -7.18 9.42
CA SER A 43 -4.55 -6.88 10.10
C SER A 43 -4.71 -7.77 11.34
N VAL A 44 -4.86 -7.16 12.50
CA VAL A 44 -4.86 -7.84 13.81
C VAL A 44 -6.12 -7.54 14.62
N TYR A 45 -6.46 -8.44 15.53
CA TYR A 45 -7.59 -8.30 16.44
C TYR A 45 -7.15 -7.83 17.83
N LEU A 46 -7.93 -6.92 18.42
CA LEU A 46 -7.60 -6.23 19.67
C LEU A 46 -8.68 -6.40 20.76
N GLY A 47 -9.52 -7.44 20.67
CA GLY A 47 -10.52 -7.73 21.71
C GLY A 47 -11.74 -6.80 21.67
N GLY A 48 -12.33 -6.63 20.49
CA GLY A 48 -13.49 -5.75 20.27
C GLY A 48 -13.22 -4.67 19.22
N CYS A 49 -11.96 -4.45 18.91
CA CYS A 49 -11.46 -3.59 17.84
C CYS A 49 -10.52 -4.38 16.92
N SER A 50 -10.18 -3.76 15.80
CA SER A 50 -9.15 -4.19 14.87
C SER A 50 -7.93 -3.26 14.96
N GLY A 51 -6.81 -3.67 14.36
CA GLY A 51 -5.57 -2.90 14.31
C GLY A 51 -4.69 -3.29 13.15
N THR A 52 -3.56 -2.59 13.00
CA THR A 52 -2.60 -2.85 11.90
C THR A 52 -1.16 -2.91 12.40
N LEU A 53 -0.48 -4.02 12.15
CA LEU A 53 0.98 -4.13 12.30
C LEU A 53 1.69 -3.35 11.17
N ILE A 54 2.28 -2.20 11.51
CA ILE A 54 2.97 -1.31 10.53
C ILE A 54 4.49 -1.34 10.66
N HIS A 55 4.99 -2.01 11.69
CA HIS A 55 6.41 -2.31 11.93
C HIS A 55 6.45 -3.58 12.80
N PRO A 56 7.50 -4.43 12.77
CA PRO A 56 7.55 -5.68 13.54
C PRO A 56 7.23 -5.54 15.04
N ARG A 57 7.38 -4.34 15.62
CA ARG A 57 7.07 -4.05 17.02
C ARG A 57 5.96 -3.03 17.24
N LEU A 58 5.25 -2.56 16.21
CA LEU A 58 4.29 -1.47 16.37
C LEU A 58 2.98 -1.76 15.63
N VAL A 59 1.90 -1.77 16.39
CA VAL A 59 0.52 -1.85 15.90
C VAL A 59 -0.13 -0.49 16.05
N ILE A 60 -0.73 0.02 14.98
CA ILE A 60 -1.51 1.27 14.98
C ILE A 60 -3.01 0.93 14.92
N TYR A 61 -3.84 1.72 15.60
CA TYR A 61 -5.28 1.51 15.72
C TYR A 61 -6.01 2.82 16.14
N ALA A 62 -7.31 2.75 16.39
CA ALA A 62 -8.14 3.89 16.77
C ALA A 62 -8.03 4.20 18.28
N ALA A 63 -7.88 5.47 18.65
CA ALA A 63 -7.77 5.91 20.04
C ALA A 63 -9.02 5.59 20.87
N HIS A 64 -10.21 5.59 20.27
CA HIS A 64 -11.44 5.29 21.01
C HIS A 64 -11.53 3.84 21.50
N CYS A 65 -10.71 2.92 20.96
CA CYS A 65 -10.54 1.57 21.49
C CYS A 65 -9.80 1.56 22.85
N GLY A 66 -9.17 2.68 23.22
CA GLY A 66 -8.49 2.89 24.49
C GLY A 66 -7.03 2.43 24.51
N ASP A 67 -6.35 2.67 25.64
CA ASP A 67 -4.92 2.41 25.86
C ASP A 67 -4.64 1.16 26.70
N ARG A 68 -5.66 0.36 27.02
CA ARG A 68 -5.56 -0.81 27.91
C ARG A 68 -5.45 -2.15 27.19
N ILE A 69 -5.16 -2.12 25.89
CA ILE A 69 -4.98 -3.32 25.08
C ILE A 69 -3.72 -4.05 25.57
N ARG A 70 -3.88 -5.29 26.05
CA ARG A 70 -2.79 -6.09 26.65
C ARG A 70 -2.19 -7.11 25.70
N GLU A 71 -2.94 -7.49 24.69
CA GLU A 71 -2.62 -8.55 23.76
C GLU A 71 -3.12 -8.19 22.37
N VAL A 72 -2.38 -8.64 21.36
CA VAL A 72 -2.70 -8.52 19.95
C VAL A 72 -2.84 -9.92 19.37
N ALA A 73 -3.98 -10.20 18.75
CA ALA A 73 -4.30 -11.48 18.15
C ALA A 73 -4.06 -11.46 16.63
N PHE A 74 -3.28 -12.42 16.15
CA PHE A 74 -3.01 -12.68 14.75
C PHE A 74 -3.78 -13.92 14.28
N GLY A 75 -4.23 -13.91 13.03
CA GLY A 75 -4.98 -14.99 12.43
C GLY A 75 -6.22 -14.52 11.68
N GLU A 76 -7.04 -15.47 11.30
CA GLU A 76 -8.31 -15.26 10.60
C GLU A 76 -9.49 -15.11 11.56
N LYS A 77 -9.30 -15.48 12.84
CA LYS A 77 -10.35 -15.41 13.86
C LYS A 77 -9.80 -14.78 15.12
N GLY A 78 -10.39 -13.67 15.54
CA GLY A 78 -9.96 -12.90 16.71
C GLY A 78 -10.06 -13.69 18.02
N GLU A 79 -11.14 -14.47 18.18
CA GLU A 79 -11.39 -15.30 19.37
C GLU A 79 -10.76 -16.70 19.30
N ALA A 80 -10.20 -17.07 18.15
CA ALA A 80 -9.42 -18.29 17.96
C ALA A 80 -8.12 -17.98 17.21
N PRO A 81 -7.24 -17.14 17.80
CA PRO A 81 -6.07 -16.64 17.11
C PRO A 81 -5.03 -17.73 16.91
N VAL A 82 -4.26 -17.60 15.83
CA VAL A 82 -3.11 -18.47 15.55
C VAL A 82 -1.91 -18.08 16.41
N ARG A 83 -1.78 -16.79 16.71
CA ARG A 83 -0.71 -16.24 17.56
C ARG A 83 -1.27 -15.08 18.38
N VAL A 84 -0.84 -14.99 19.64
CA VAL A 84 -1.13 -13.87 20.53
C VAL A 84 0.19 -13.26 21.00
N VAL A 85 0.30 -11.94 20.94
CA VAL A 85 1.51 -11.20 21.32
C VAL A 85 1.14 -10.14 22.35
N ALA A 86 1.84 -10.14 23.48
CA ALA A 86 1.62 -9.15 24.52
C ALA A 86 2.09 -7.76 24.09
N THR A 87 1.32 -6.73 24.47
CA THR A 87 1.72 -5.33 24.32
C THR A 87 2.69 -4.95 25.44
N GLU A 88 3.68 -4.12 25.09
CA GLU A 88 4.59 -3.51 26.05
C GLU A 88 3.99 -2.22 26.59
N LYS A 89 3.45 -1.39 25.70
CA LYS A 89 2.85 -0.09 26.00
C LYS A 89 1.87 0.28 24.91
N CYS A 90 0.79 0.96 25.28
CA CYS A 90 -0.12 1.60 24.32
C CYS A 90 -0.26 3.09 24.65
N GLU A 91 -0.40 3.92 23.63
CA GLU A 91 -0.66 5.35 23.78
C GLU A 91 -1.75 5.79 22.81
N THR A 92 -2.66 6.63 23.31
CA THR A 92 -3.66 7.33 22.52
C THR A 92 -3.22 8.76 22.24
N PHE A 93 -3.47 9.24 21.03
CA PHE A 93 -3.30 10.64 20.66
C PHE A 93 -4.24 11.51 21.49
N ALA A 94 -3.73 12.62 22.02
CA ALA A 94 -4.51 13.51 22.86
C ALA A 94 -5.67 14.13 22.07
N GLY A 95 -6.90 14.00 22.57
CA GLY A 95 -8.10 14.47 21.86
C GLY A 95 -8.60 13.52 20.77
N GLY A 96 -8.16 12.26 20.75
CA GLY A 96 -8.51 11.28 19.72
C GLY A 96 -9.85 10.55 19.88
N SER A 97 -10.75 10.93 20.80
CA SER A 97 -12.01 10.20 20.97
C SER A 97 -13.18 10.82 20.17
N PRO A 98 -13.85 10.08 19.27
CA PRO A 98 -15.05 10.53 18.56
C PRO A 98 -16.27 10.70 19.46
N THR A 99 -16.26 10.17 20.68
CA THR A 99 -17.41 10.14 21.60
C THR A 99 -17.87 11.50 22.14
N GLY A 100 -17.37 12.60 21.56
CA GLY A 100 -17.84 13.97 21.77
C GLY A 100 -18.33 14.69 20.50
N GLY A 101 -18.55 13.98 19.39
CA GLY A 101 -19.06 14.55 18.13
C GLY A 101 -18.06 15.37 17.32
N ASN A 102 -16.75 15.29 17.62
CA ASN A 102 -15.70 16.15 17.04
C ASN A 102 -14.29 15.51 17.03
N ALA A 103 -14.14 14.22 16.70
CA ALA A 103 -12.79 13.69 16.44
C ALA A 103 -12.35 14.09 15.03
N HIS A 104 -11.84 15.31 14.92
CA HIS A 104 -11.33 15.96 13.70
C HIS A 104 -10.05 15.27 13.16
N GLY A 105 -10.13 14.01 12.75
CA GLY A 105 -9.00 13.27 12.17
C GLY A 105 -7.85 12.96 13.13
N THR A 106 -8.16 12.84 14.43
CA THR A 106 -7.20 12.59 15.51
C THR A 106 -7.41 11.26 16.23
N ASP A 107 -8.29 10.40 15.72
CA ASP A 107 -8.58 9.08 16.31
C ASP A 107 -7.42 8.10 16.02
N PHE A 108 -6.34 8.26 16.78
CA PHE A 108 -5.03 7.63 16.58
C PHE A 108 -4.50 7.05 17.88
N ALA A 109 -4.12 5.78 17.85
CA ALA A 109 -3.37 5.15 18.92
C ALA A 109 -2.37 4.14 18.36
N TYR A 110 -1.39 3.78 19.16
CA TYR A 110 -0.50 2.67 18.85
C TYR A 110 -0.19 1.86 20.10
N CYS A 111 0.16 0.60 19.90
CA CYS A 111 0.81 -0.23 20.89
C CYS A 111 2.18 -0.67 20.37
N THR A 112 3.19 -0.64 21.23
CA THR A 112 4.43 -1.40 21.00
C THR A 112 4.26 -2.83 21.50
N LEU A 113 4.86 -3.79 20.80
CA LEU A 113 4.83 -5.21 21.13
C LEU A 113 6.06 -5.60 21.95
N LYS A 114 5.88 -6.51 22.91
CA LYS A 114 6.99 -7.07 23.70
C LYS A 114 7.96 -7.89 22.85
N GLU A 115 7.45 -8.56 21.82
CA GLU A 115 8.24 -9.41 20.92
C GLU A 115 8.06 -8.96 19.47
N PRO A 116 9.16 -8.83 18.70
CA PRO A 116 9.08 -8.43 17.30
C PRO A 116 8.51 -9.54 16.42
N GLN A 117 7.59 -9.17 15.53
CA GLN A 117 6.97 -10.05 14.53
C GLN A 117 7.71 -9.90 13.20
N THR A 118 8.90 -10.48 13.10
CA THR A 118 9.81 -10.29 11.96
C THR A 118 9.50 -11.19 10.76
N ASP A 119 8.66 -12.19 10.97
CA ASP A 119 8.25 -13.16 9.95
C ASP A 119 7.04 -12.69 9.14
N VAL A 120 6.27 -11.73 9.66
CA VAL A 120 5.10 -11.17 8.99
C VAL A 120 5.51 -10.09 7.98
N PRO A 121 5.13 -10.20 6.69
CA PRO A 121 5.44 -9.18 5.71
C PRO A 121 4.66 -7.89 5.98
N ILE A 122 5.38 -6.79 6.21
CA ILE A 122 4.80 -5.49 6.54
C ILE A 122 4.31 -4.79 5.27
N VAL A 123 3.06 -4.32 5.30
CA VAL A 123 2.55 -3.34 4.34
C VAL A 123 2.87 -1.95 4.89
N PRO A 124 3.77 -1.17 4.26
CA PRO A 124 4.24 0.08 4.84
C PRO A 124 3.18 1.18 4.77
N VAL A 125 3.34 2.20 5.61
CA VAL A 125 2.45 3.36 5.64
C VAL A 125 2.61 4.18 4.37
N LEU A 126 1.48 4.58 3.77
CA LEU A 126 1.42 5.52 2.65
C LEU A 126 1.91 6.90 3.12
N MET A 127 2.98 7.42 2.52
CA MET A 127 3.61 8.67 2.95
C MET A 127 3.95 9.59 1.77
N GLY A 128 4.15 10.88 2.08
CA GLY A 128 4.75 11.83 1.14
C GLY A 128 4.05 11.89 -0.21
N CYS A 129 4.85 11.78 -1.28
CA CYS A 129 4.32 11.86 -2.65
C CYS A 129 3.33 10.72 -2.97
N GLU A 130 3.43 9.57 -2.30
CA GLU A 130 2.56 8.41 -2.58
C GLU A 130 1.10 8.73 -2.24
N THR A 131 0.86 9.69 -1.34
CA THR A 131 -0.47 10.13 -0.94
C THR A 131 -1.31 10.70 -2.09
N GLU A 132 -0.66 11.13 -3.19
CA GLU A 132 -1.35 11.60 -4.40
C GLU A 132 -2.25 10.54 -5.04
N VAL A 133 -2.07 9.25 -4.73
CA VAL A 133 -2.96 8.17 -5.19
C VAL A 133 -4.39 8.30 -4.66
N LEU A 134 -4.58 8.95 -3.51
CA LEU A 134 -5.89 9.07 -2.84
C LEU A 134 -6.75 10.13 -3.53
N LYS A 135 -7.56 9.69 -4.49
CA LYS A 135 -8.50 10.52 -5.25
C LYS A 135 -9.89 9.88 -5.25
N PRO A 136 -10.97 10.66 -5.39
CA PRO A 136 -12.32 10.11 -5.49
C PRO A 136 -12.41 8.98 -6.52
N GLY A 137 -12.97 7.85 -6.12
CA GLY A 137 -13.09 6.64 -6.93
C GLY A 137 -11.88 5.70 -6.91
N GLN A 138 -10.75 6.08 -6.31
CA GLN A 138 -9.61 5.17 -6.11
C GLN A 138 -10.07 3.95 -5.31
N GLU A 139 -9.88 2.75 -5.86
CA GLU A 139 -10.20 1.52 -5.13
C GLU A 139 -9.25 1.35 -3.95
N VAL A 140 -9.83 1.08 -2.79
CA VAL A 140 -9.13 0.80 -1.53
C VAL A 140 -9.73 -0.45 -0.88
N VAL A 141 -8.98 -1.08 0.03
CA VAL A 141 -9.42 -2.29 0.74
C VAL A 141 -9.43 -2.04 2.23
N ALA A 142 -10.59 -2.12 2.87
CA ALA A 142 -10.67 -2.14 4.32
C ALA A 142 -10.68 -3.59 4.82
N VAL A 143 -10.03 -3.84 5.96
CA VAL A 143 -9.93 -5.17 6.57
C VAL A 143 -10.19 -5.05 8.06
N GLY A 144 -10.94 -5.99 8.62
CA GLY A 144 -11.28 -5.98 10.03
C GLY A 144 -11.99 -7.25 10.49
N PHE A 145 -12.38 -7.25 11.76
CA PHE A 145 -12.99 -8.37 12.47
C PHE A 145 -14.40 -8.02 12.99
N GLY A 146 -14.98 -6.94 12.48
CA GLY A 146 -16.27 -6.41 12.90
C GLY A 146 -17.47 -7.20 12.38
N GLU A 147 -18.63 -6.62 12.62
CA GLU A 147 -19.94 -7.16 12.24
C GLU A 147 -20.09 -7.22 10.71
N THR A 148 -20.91 -8.17 10.28
CA THR A 148 -21.12 -8.53 8.87
C THR A 148 -22.61 -8.49 8.52
N ASP A 149 -22.97 -8.65 7.23
CA ASP A 149 -24.37 -8.59 6.77
C ASP A 149 -25.27 -9.64 7.45
N ASP A 150 -24.69 -10.77 7.86
CA ASP A 150 -25.37 -11.88 8.55
C ASP A 150 -25.26 -11.80 10.09
N GLY A 151 -24.63 -10.75 10.64
CA GLY A 151 -24.42 -10.55 12.08
C GLY A 151 -23.27 -11.36 12.69
N ASP A 152 -22.47 -12.06 11.87
CA ASP A 152 -21.23 -12.71 12.33
C ASP A 152 -20.22 -11.65 12.78
N TYR A 153 -19.40 -11.99 13.78
CA TYR A 153 -18.39 -11.13 14.38
C TYR A 153 -17.10 -11.91 14.67
N GLY A 154 -15.94 -11.23 14.66
CA GLY A 154 -14.67 -11.80 15.10
C GLY A 154 -13.95 -12.66 14.05
N VAL A 155 -14.50 -12.81 12.85
CA VAL A 155 -13.81 -13.42 11.69
C VAL A 155 -13.26 -12.29 10.83
N LYS A 156 -12.02 -12.45 10.33
CA LYS A 156 -11.35 -11.46 9.48
C LYS A 156 -12.00 -11.42 8.10
N HIS A 157 -12.36 -10.22 7.68
CA HIS A 157 -13.01 -9.96 6.40
C HIS A 157 -12.35 -8.77 5.70
N ALA A 158 -12.47 -8.73 4.38
CA ALA A 158 -11.96 -7.65 3.56
C ALA A 158 -13.04 -7.15 2.59
N VAL A 159 -13.13 -5.83 2.41
CA VAL A 159 -14.06 -5.20 1.47
C VAL A 159 -13.34 -4.22 0.55
N ARG A 160 -13.65 -4.27 -0.75
CA ARG A 160 -13.18 -3.31 -1.75
C ARG A 160 -14.18 -2.17 -1.89
N MET A 161 -13.70 -0.94 -1.71
CA MET A 161 -14.53 0.26 -1.65
C MET A 161 -13.89 1.40 -2.45
N PRO A 162 -14.69 2.32 -3.00
CA PRO A 162 -14.15 3.56 -3.53
C PRO A 162 -13.74 4.49 -2.39
N PHE A 163 -12.58 5.10 -2.52
CA PHE A 163 -12.23 6.30 -1.77
C PHE A 163 -13.18 7.43 -2.16
N GLY A 164 -13.78 8.11 -1.19
CA GLY A 164 -14.66 9.24 -1.41
C GLY A 164 -13.89 10.54 -1.50
N TYR A 165 -13.66 11.19 -0.38
CA TYR A 165 -13.01 12.50 -0.29
C TYR A 165 -12.40 12.74 1.09
N PHE A 166 -11.58 13.77 1.21
CA PHE A 166 -11.16 14.31 2.50
C PHE A 166 -12.10 15.44 2.93
N ASP A 167 -12.49 15.45 4.20
CA ASP A 167 -13.21 16.59 4.77
C ASP A 167 -12.27 17.74 5.17
N GLN A 168 -12.83 18.80 5.75
CA GLN A 168 -12.06 19.97 6.21
C GLN A 168 -11.09 19.66 7.37
N TYR A 169 -11.31 18.56 8.08
CA TYR A 169 -10.42 18.07 9.13
C TYR A 169 -9.39 17.09 8.59
N GLY A 170 -9.48 16.76 7.30
CA GLY A 170 -8.72 15.78 6.54
C GLY A 170 -8.81 14.36 7.10
N GLN A 171 -10.02 13.98 7.51
CA GLN A 171 -10.49 12.60 7.60
C GLN A 171 -10.88 12.13 6.20
N ALA A 172 -10.70 10.83 5.93
CA ALA A 172 -11.18 10.23 4.69
C ALA A 172 -12.59 9.69 4.88
N PHE A 173 -13.49 10.02 3.96
CA PHE A 173 -14.74 9.29 3.76
C PHE A 173 -14.51 8.19 2.73
N ILE A 174 -14.86 6.94 3.05
CA ILE A 174 -14.63 5.78 2.19
C ILE A 174 -15.85 4.85 2.24
N GLY A 175 -16.20 4.24 1.12
CA GLY A 175 -17.31 3.29 1.04
C GLY A 175 -18.63 3.96 0.67
N GLY A 176 -19.72 3.29 1.05
CA GLY A 176 -21.09 3.60 0.61
C GLY A 176 -21.64 2.55 -0.35
N ASP A 177 -22.89 2.72 -0.77
CA ASP A 177 -23.63 1.81 -1.65
C ASP A 177 -23.65 0.35 -1.15
N GLY A 178 -23.77 0.18 0.18
CA GLY A 178 -23.79 -1.12 0.81
C GLY A 178 -22.43 -1.82 0.85
N ARG A 179 -21.34 -1.05 0.81
CA ARG A 179 -19.99 -1.52 1.13
C ARG A 179 -19.36 -0.61 2.18
N ASP A 180 -19.02 -1.16 3.35
CA ASP A 180 -18.60 -0.36 4.49
C ASP A 180 -17.92 -1.21 5.58
N THR A 181 -17.07 -0.57 6.38
CA THR A 181 -16.69 -1.10 7.71
C THR A 181 -17.84 -0.96 8.70
N CYS A 182 -17.87 -1.80 9.72
CA CYS A 182 -18.97 -1.87 10.68
C CYS A 182 -18.47 -1.96 12.13
N GLN A 183 -19.38 -2.17 13.08
CA GLN A 183 -19.07 -2.28 14.50
C GLN A 183 -17.99 -3.34 14.75
N GLY A 184 -16.88 -2.95 15.39
CA GLY A 184 -15.73 -3.82 15.68
C GLY A 184 -14.60 -3.78 14.65
N ASP A 185 -14.82 -3.17 13.48
CA ASP A 185 -13.74 -2.86 12.53
C ASP A 185 -12.91 -1.65 12.96
N SER A 186 -13.40 -0.88 13.93
CA SER A 186 -12.69 0.24 14.56
C SER A 186 -11.22 -0.07 14.80
N GLY A 187 -10.34 0.82 14.33
CA GLY A 187 -8.88 0.67 14.38
C GLY A 187 -8.27 -0.14 13.24
N GLY A 188 -9.09 -0.87 12.47
CA GLY A 188 -8.66 -1.69 11.35
C GLY A 188 -8.13 -0.87 10.17
N PRO A 189 -7.24 -1.46 9.35
CA PRO A 189 -6.58 -0.79 8.24
C PRO A 189 -7.48 -0.52 7.05
N VAL A 190 -7.11 0.53 6.31
CA VAL A 190 -7.44 0.66 4.89
C VAL A 190 -6.18 0.71 4.05
N TYR A 191 -6.13 -0.13 3.03
CA TYR A 191 -5.02 -0.29 2.11
C TYR A 191 -5.33 0.31 0.73
N VAL A 192 -4.30 0.76 0.04
CA VAL A 192 -4.34 1.19 -1.36
C VAL A 192 -3.21 0.55 -2.13
N ARG A 193 -3.44 0.27 -3.41
CA ARG A 193 -2.42 -0.27 -4.32
C ARG A 193 -1.86 0.85 -5.17
N LEU A 194 -0.53 0.96 -5.23
CA LEU A 194 0.17 1.94 -6.05
C LEU A 194 0.32 1.45 -7.50
N ALA A 195 0.82 2.32 -8.37
CA ALA A 195 1.03 2.01 -9.79
C ALA A 195 2.03 0.85 -10.01
N ASP A 196 3.06 0.78 -9.16
CA ASP A 196 4.05 -0.32 -9.13
C ASP A 196 3.49 -1.65 -8.58
N GLN A 197 2.18 -1.71 -8.32
CA GLN A 197 1.44 -2.85 -7.75
C GLN A 197 1.69 -3.12 -6.27
N SER A 198 2.58 -2.38 -5.62
CA SER A 198 2.84 -2.53 -4.19
C SER A 198 1.68 -1.95 -3.36
N TRP A 199 1.45 -2.56 -2.20
CA TRP A 199 0.43 -2.11 -1.26
C TRP A 199 0.98 -1.09 -0.26
N ARG A 200 0.12 -0.18 0.17
CA ARG A 200 0.34 0.73 1.29
C ARG A 200 -0.88 0.72 2.21
N VAL A 201 -0.67 0.92 3.51
CA VAL A 201 -1.74 1.21 4.46
C VAL A 201 -1.82 2.71 4.70
N PHE A 202 -3.01 3.30 4.72
CA PHE A 202 -3.16 4.74 4.89
C PHE A 202 -4.25 5.17 5.88
N GLY A 203 -5.25 4.31 6.12
CA GLY A 203 -6.43 4.67 6.90
C GLY A 203 -6.60 3.81 8.15
N ILE A 204 -7.15 4.41 9.20
CA ILE A 204 -7.60 3.76 10.43
C ILE A 204 -9.11 3.94 10.50
N THR A 205 -9.86 2.83 10.56
CA THR A 205 -11.32 2.83 10.72
C THR A 205 -11.70 3.53 12.02
N SER A 206 -12.55 4.57 11.97
CA SER A 206 -12.86 5.40 13.14
C SER A 206 -14.34 5.35 13.53
N TYR A 207 -15.25 5.90 12.73
CA TYR A 207 -16.69 5.90 13.03
C TYR A 207 -17.53 5.99 11.75
N GLY A 208 -18.85 5.83 11.90
CA GLY A 208 -19.84 6.02 10.84
C GLY A 208 -21.25 6.11 11.43
N ASP A 209 -22.23 6.51 10.61
CA ASP A 209 -23.62 6.70 11.02
C ASP A 209 -24.49 5.43 10.85
N GLY A 210 -23.84 4.26 10.92
CA GLY A 210 -24.41 2.93 10.63
C GLY A 210 -23.71 2.26 9.44
N CYS A 211 -23.87 0.95 9.32
CA CYS A 211 -23.15 0.16 8.32
C CYS A 211 -23.80 0.25 6.93
N GLY A 212 -22.95 0.26 5.90
CA GLY A 212 -23.34 0.28 4.49
C GLY A 212 -23.45 1.68 3.89
N GLY A 213 -23.40 2.72 4.72
CA GLY A 213 -23.42 4.12 4.31
C GLY A 213 -22.05 4.68 3.95
N GLY A 214 -20.97 3.98 4.32
CA GLY A 214 -19.61 4.48 4.26
C GLY A 214 -19.17 5.01 5.62
N GLY A 215 -17.86 5.00 5.83
CA GLY A 215 -17.24 5.31 7.11
C GLY A 215 -16.24 6.46 7.03
N TRP A 216 -15.89 6.96 8.22
CA TRP A 216 -14.86 7.96 8.43
C TRP A 216 -13.60 7.33 8.97
N TYR A 217 -12.47 7.73 8.39
CA TYR A 217 -11.17 7.15 8.65
C TYR A 217 -10.15 8.23 9.01
N SER A 218 -9.38 7.93 10.04
CA SER A 218 -8.19 8.66 10.44
C SER A 218 -7.05 8.36 9.45
N VAL A 219 -6.34 9.38 8.97
CA VAL A 219 -5.35 9.23 7.87
C VAL A 219 -3.92 9.21 8.41
N MET A 220 -3.23 8.07 8.27
CA MET A 220 -2.01 7.74 9.03
C MET A 220 -0.89 8.75 8.88
N HIS A 221 -0.58 9.17 7.64
CA HIS A 221 0.56 10.04 7.34
C HIS A 221 0.58 11.37 8.10
N ARG A 222 -0.56 11.80 8.65
CA ARG A 222 -0.69 13.05 9.38
C ARG A 222 -0.16 13.01 10.81
N HIS A 223 -0.05 11.81 11.38
CA HIS A 223 0.34 11.62 12.79
C HIS A 223 1.51 10.67 12.97
N ILE A 224 2.16 10.24 11.88
CA ILE A 224 3.37 9.40 11.97
C ILE A 224 4.49 10.09 12.75
N GLU A 225 4.74 11.40 12.56
CA GLU A 225 5.75 12.12 13.37
C GLU A 225 5.49 11.98 14.88
N TRP A 226 4.22 11.95 15.32
CA TRP A 226 3.89 11.70 16.71
C TRP A 226 4.18 10.24 17.12
N VAL A 227 3.78 9.26 16.29
CA VAL A 227 4.04 7.83 16.53
C VAL A 227 5.53 7.58 16.70
N GLU A 228 6.36 8.04 15.77
CA GLU A 228 7.81 7.82 15.80
C GLU A 228 8.47 8.53 16.97
N LYS A 229 8.08 9.78 17.24
CA LYS A 229 8.61 10.55 18.39
C LYS A 229 8.31 9.89 19.73
N LYS A 230 7.14 9.27 19.88
CA LYS A 230 6.69 8.68 21.15
C LYS A 230 7.15 7.24 21.33
N SER A 231 7.23 6.46 20.25
CA SER A 231 7.67 5.08 20.27
C SER A 231 9.19 4.93 20.17
N GLY A 232 9.88 5.88 19.54
CA GLY A 232 11.29 5.76 19.16
C GLY A 232 11.53 4.77 18.01
N ILE A 233 10.49 4.41 17.27
CA ILE A 233 10.54 3.47 16.15
C ILE A 233 10.28 4.24 14.86
N ASP A 234 11.18 4.10 13.89
CA ASP A 234 10.96 4.54 12.50
C ASP A 234 10.02 3.55 11.80
N VAL A 235 8.89 4.05 11.31
CA VAL A 235 7.87 3.29 10.58
C VAL A 235 7.74 3.73 9.12
N THR A 236 8.64 4.62 8.68
CA THR A 236 8.65 5.23 7.34
C THR A 236 9.91 4.87 6.58
N PRO A 237 10.03 3.64 6.05
CA PRO A 237 11.29 3.17 5.47
C PRO A 237 11.76 3.99 4.25
N CYS A 238 10.84 4.69 3.58
CA CYS A 238 11.10 5.45 2.36
C CYS A 238 11.02 6.98 2.52
N HIS A 239 10.57 7.47 3.67
CA HIS A 239 10.27 8.88 3.87
C HIS A 239 10.74 9.31 5.25
N THR A 240 10.93 10.61 5.45
CA THR A 240 10.96 11.15 6.82
C THR A 240 9.56 11.08 7.44
N ALA A 241 9.47 11.21 8.76
CA ALA A 241 8.20 11.29 9.49
C ALA A 241 7.26 12.41 9.00
N ARG A 242 7.80 13.41 8.28
CA ARG A 242 7.06 14.52 7.67
C ARG A 242 6.68 14.29 6.21
N GLY A 243 7.02 13.14 5.64
CA GLY A 243 6.68 12.76 4.27
C GLY A 243 7.66 13.26 3.21
N GLU A 244 8.86 13.71 3.58
CA GLU A 244 9.91 14.00 2.58
C GLU A 244 10.52 12.68 2.11
N TRP A 245 10.75 12.50 0.80
CA TRP A 245 11.37 11.29 0.28
C TRP A 245 12.81 11.16 0.79
N ASP A 246 13.07 10.10 1.55
CA ASP A 246 14.36 9.82 2.19
C ASP A 246 14.53 8.30 2.28
N PRO A 247 14.83 7.62 1.15
CA PRO A 247 14.79 6.17 1.10
C PRO A 247 15.98 5.59 1.86
N GLY A 248 15.68 4.79 2.88
CA GLY A 248 16.66 4.03 3.64
C GLY A 248 16.86 2.60 3.10
N PRO A 249 17.74 1.81 3.74
CA PRO A 249 17.97 0.40 3.36
C PRO A 249 16.72 -0.48 3.50
N GLY A 250 15.73 -0.07 4.28
CA GLY A 250 14.43 -0.74 4.43
C GLY A 250 13.39 -0.35 3.39
N CYS A 251 13.67 0.60 2.48
CA CYS A 251 12.76 1.04 1.43
C CYS A 251 12.68 0.03 0.28
N ARG A 252 12.25 -1.21 0.55
CA ARG A 252 12.28 -2.34 -0.39
C ARG A 252 11.36 -3.48 0.04
N ASP A 253 11.14 -4.43 -0.87
CA ASP A 253 10.47 -5.71 -0.62
C ASP A 253 9.03 -5.56 -0.09
N PHE A 254 8.27 -4.64 -0.68
CA PHE A 254 6.89 -4.37 -0.28
C PHE A 254 5.90 -5.36 -0.90
N PRO A 255 4.88 -5.85 -0.15
CA PRO A 255 3.90 -6.80 -0.68
C PRO A 255 3.19 -6.29 -1.94
N VAL A 256 3.13 -7.12 -2.97
CA VAL A 256 2.35 -6.86 -4.21
C VAL A 256 1.11 -7.75 -4.32
N ASP A 257 1.05 -8.80 -3.49
CA ASP A 257 -0.08 -9.70 -3.31
C ASP A 257 -0.28 -9.94 -1.81
N THR A 258 -1.48 -9.68 -1.33
CA THR A 258 -1.87 -9.85 0.09
C THR A 258 -3.01 -10.87 0.24
N SER A 259 -3.25 -11.69 -0.78
CA SER A 259 -4.31 -12.72 -0.79
C SER A 259 -4.01 -13.92 0.11
N GLY A 260 -2.75 -14.12 0.51
CA GLY A 260 -2.34 -15.29 1.30
C GLY A 260 -2.26 -16.59 0.50
N ALA A 261 -2.39 -16.54 -0.84
CA ALA A 261 -2.40 -17.72 -1.70
C ALA A 261 -1.13 -18.59 -1.52
N GLY A 262 -1.32 -19.78 -0.94
CA GLY A 262 -0.26 -20.76 -0.74
C GLY A 262 0.63 -20.53 0.49
N ALA A 263 0.34 -19.51 1.30
CA ALA A 263 1.10 -19.18 2.51
C ALA A 263 0.42 -19.71 3.78
N THR A 264 1.21 -19.88 4.84
CA THR A 264 0.73 -20.38 6.13
C THR A 264 1.30 -19.55 7.28
N TRP A 265 0.59 -19.44 8.40
CA TRP A 265 1.13 -18.77 9.58
C TRP A 265 2.41 -19.43 10.13
N GLY A 266 2.64 -20.71 9.81
CA GLY A 266 3.87 -21.42 10.17
C GLY A 266 5.09 -20.99 9.35
N ASP A 267 4.89 -20.41 8.17
CA ASP A 267 5.95 -19.86 7.31
C ASP A 267 6.05 -18.32 7.36
N GLY A 268 5.30 -17.69 8.27
CA GLY A 268 5.26 -16.23 8.42
C GLY A 268 4.28 -15.55 7.46
N CYS A 269 3.40 -16.30 6.80
CA CYS A 269 2.53 -15.77 5.74
C CYS A 269 3.35 -15.13 4.61
N ALA A 270 4.36 -15.85 4.11
CA ALA A 270 5.22 -15.34 3.07
C ALA A 270 4.41 -14.95 1.82
N VAL A 271 4.53 -13.71 1.37
CA VAL A 271 3.82 -13.19 0.18
C VAL A 271 4.78 -12.74 -0.91
N PRO A 272 4.34 -12.73 -2.18
CA PRO A 272 5.07 -12.03 -3.24
C PRO A 272 5.29 -10.55 -2.88
N VAL A 273 6.53 -10.10 -3.06
CA VAL A 273 6.97 -8.73 -2.83
C VAL A 273 7.55 -8.12 -4.09
N ASP A 274 7.50 -6.79 -4.22
CA ASP A 274 8.26 -6.08 -5.24
C ASP A 274 9.75 -6.13 -4.89
N THR A 275 10.51 -6.85 -5.71
CA THR A 275 11.92 -7.09 -5.44
C THR A 275 12.75 -5.89 -5.89
N GLY A 276 13.33 -5.16 -4.93
CA GLY A 276 14.17 -4.00 -5.22
C GLY A 276 13.87 -2.82 -4.31
N TYR A 277 14.68 -1.76 -4.44
CA TYR A 277 14.43 -0.50 -3.74
C TYR A 277 13.30 0.26 -4.41
N ALA A 278 12.37 0.79 -3.61
CA ALA A 278 11.22 1.52 -4.13
C ALA A 278 11.66 2.82 -4.83
N GLN A 279 10.94 3.15 -5.90
CA GLN A 279 11.21 4.29 -6.78
C GLN A 279 9.96 5.16 -6.95
N THR A 280 9.00 5.06 -6.03
CA THR A 280 7.68 5.69 -6.13
C THR A 280 7.73 7.21 -6.16
N CYS A 281 8.68 7.83 -5.44
CA CYS A 281 8.78 9.29 -5.34
C CYS A 281 10.10 9.88 -5.87
N GLY A 282 11.04 9.07 -6.36
CA GLY A 282 12.31 9.59 -6.84
C GLY A 282 13.43 8.55 -6.90
N VAL A 283 14.66 9.04 -6.75
CA VAL A 283 15.87 8.22 -6.76
C VAL A 283 15.79 7.21 -5.61
N PRO A 284 15.96 5.90 -5.86
CA PRO A 284 15.94 4.89 -4.81
C PRO A 284 17.17 5.00 -3.90
N TYR A 285 17.12 4.31 -2.76
CA TYR A 285 18.31 4.11 -1.94
C TYR A 285 19.44 3.46 -2.75
N VAL A 286 20.65 4.04 -2.63
CA VAL A 286 21.87 3.50 -3.24
C VAL A 286 22.78 2.99 -2.11
N PRO A 287 22.96 1.66 -1.97
CA PRO A 287 23.88 1.12 -0.99
C PRO A 287 25.30 1.65 -1.20
N PRO A 288 26.07 1.92 -0.12
CA PRO A 288 27.46 2.32 -0.26
C PRO A 288 28.26 1.24 -1.00
N ALA A 289 29.23 1.67 -1.81
CA ALA A 289 30.11 0.76 -2.52
C ALA A 289 30.79 -0.20 -1.51
N PRO A 290 30.93 -1.50 -1.84
CA PRO A 290 31.67 -2.42 -0.99
C PRO A 290 33.07 -1.84 -0.72
N VAL A 291 33.42 -1.68 0.55
CA VAL A 291 34.78 -1.28 0.91
C VAL A 291 35.73 -2.39 0.44
N GLY A 292 36.41 -2.14 -0.68
CA GLY A 292 37.41 -3.06 -1.20
C GLY A 292 38.45 -3.31 -0.12
N GLY A 293 38.60 -4.56 0.31
CA GLY A 293 39.62 -4.95 1.26
C GLY A 293 40.99 -4.51 0.75
N ALA A 294 41.62 -3.57 1.47
CA ALA A 294 43.04 -3.33 1.32
C ALA A 294 43.79 -4.60 1.78
N GLY A 295 44.27 -5.40 0.82
CA GLY A 295 44.98 -6.64 1.12
C GLY A 295 45.69 -7.22 -0.09
N GLY A 296 46.89 -6.72 -0.38
CA GLY A 296 47.89 -7.46 -1.17
C GLY A 296 48.41 -6.75 -2.41
N VAL A 297 49.29 -5.76 -2.22
CA VAL A 297 50.33 -5.45 -3.22
C VAL A 297 51.29 -6.64 -3.26
N GLY A 298 51.05 -7.56 -4.20
CA GLY A 298 52.01 -8.58 -4.62
C GLY A 298 52.60 -8.18 -5.96
N GLY A 299 53.72 -7.45 -5.94
CA GLY A 299 54.52 -7.20 -7.13
C GLY A 299 55.27 -8.48 -7.55
N GLY A 300 55.33 -8.73 -8.87
CA GLY A 300 56.17 -9.80 -9.42
C GLY A 300 55.83 -10.14 -10.86
N ALA A 301 56.55 -9.52 -11.80
CA ALA A 301 56.52 -9.80 -13.24
C ALA A 301 57.08 -11.20 -13.59
N GLY A 302 56.67 -11.78 -14.73
CA GLY A 302 57.36 -12.93 -15.32
C GLY A 302 56.67 -13.66 -16.49
N ALA A 303 56.96 -13.18 -17.71
CA ALA A 303 57.22 -13.93 -18.96
C ALA A 303 56.28 -15.06 -19.50
N ALA A 304 55.72 -14.77 -20.69
CA ALA A 304 55.79 -15.49 -21.98
C ALA A 304 55.84 -17.04 -22.09
N GLY A 305 55.06 -17.57 -23.07
CA GLY A 305 55.25 -18.86 -23.76
C GLY A 305 53.91 -19.54 -24.11
N SER A 306 53.23 -19.17 -25.20
CA SER A 306 53.30 -19.73 -26.57
C SER A 306 52.68 -21.12 -26.79
N ALA A 307 51.81 -21.15 -27.82
CA ALA A 307 51.50 -22.22 -28.78
C ALA A 307 50.37 -23.23 -28.48
N GLY A 308 49.45 -23.36 -29.45
CA GLY A 308 48.49 -24.46 -29.58
C GLY A 308 47.28 -24.11 -30.44
N ALA A 309 47.41 -24.26 -31.76
CA ALA A 309 46.44 -23.87 -32.77
C ALA A 309 45.35 -24.91 -33.08
N ALA A 310 44.39 -24.48 -33.93
CA ALA A 310 43.43 -25.22 -34.80
C ALA A 310 41.96 -25.17 -34.32
N GLY A 311 40.97 -24.74 -35.12
CA GLY A 311 40.97 -24.26 -36.51
C GLY A 311 39.54 -23.88 -36.98
N SER A 312 39.50 -23.08 -38.07
CA SER A 312 38.48 -22.97 -39.15
C SER A 312 36.97 -22.89 -38.81
N ALA A 313 36.11 -22.15 -39.50
CA ALA A 313 36.17 -21.17 -40.60
C ALA A 313 34.72 -20.65 -40.81
N GLY A 314 34.55 -19.44 -41.32
CA GLY A 314 33.23 -18.94 -41.74
C GLY A 314 33.13 -17.42 -41.95
N ALA A 315 33.82 -16.91 -42.98
CA ALA A 315 33.66 -15.58 -43.58
C ALA A 315 32.23 -15.42 -44.20
N ALA A 316 31.67 -14.29 -44.62
CA ALA A 316 32.06 -12.88 -44.78
C ALA A 316 30.77 -12.08 -45.13
N GLY A 317 30.83 -10.75 -45.06
CA GLY A 317 29.88 -9.88 -45.78
C GLY A 317 29.79 -8.46 -45.25
N ALA A 318 30.76 -7.61 -45.64
CA ALA A 318 30.82 -6.18 -45.33
C ALA A 318 30.30 -5.31 -46.50
N ALA A 319 29.73 -4.15 -46.16
CA ALA A 319 29.80 -2.84 -46.85
C ALA A 319 29.00 -1.85 -45.97
N GLY A 320 29.52 -0.74 -45.42
CA GLY A 320 30.16 0.42 -46.06
C GLY A 320 29.06 1.30 -46.68
N VAL A 321 28.91 2.62 -46.50
CA VAL A 321 29.88 3.72 -46.26
C VAL A 321 29.12 5.03 -45.92
N GLY A 322 29.76 5.92 -45.13
CA GLY A 322 29.69 7.41 -45.25
C GLY A 322 28.52 8.12 -44.55
N GLY A 323 28.65 9.25 -43.83
CA GLY A 323 29.64 10.33 -43.74
C GLY A 323 28.84 11.64 -43.57
N ALA A 324 28.90 12.33 -42.42
CA ALA A 324 29.76 13.49 -42.10
C ALA A 324 29.03 14.87 -42.14
N GLY A 325 29.31 15.71 -41.12
CA GLY A 325 29.11 17.17 -41.08
C GLY A 325 27.75 17.64 -40.52
N GLY A 326 27.61 18.64 -39.64
CA GLY A 326 28.54 19.60 -39.05
C GLY A 326 27.76 20.89 -38.64
N ALA A 327 28.29 21.59 -37.63
CA ALA A 327 28.15 23.03 -37.36
C ALA A 327 26.91 23.62 -36.63
N SER A 328 27.15 24.00 -35.36
CA SER A 328 27.02 25.36 -34.75
C SER A 328 25.82 26.28 -35.04
N GLY A 329 25.29 26.88 -33.97
CA GLY A 329 24.55 28.15 -34.03
C GLY A 329 24.14 28.67 -32.65
N ALA A 330 24.93 29.59 -32.11
CA ALA A 330 24.54 30.46 -30.99
C ALA A 330 23.71 31.65 -31.52
N GLY A 331 22.74 32.11 -30.73
CA GLY A 331 21.98 33.33 -30.99
C GLY A 331 21.32 33.84 -29.72
N GLY A 332 21.89 34.90 -29.13
CA GLY A 332 21.21 35.76 -28.17
C GLY A 332 20.51 36.93 -28.88
N LEU A 333 19.71 37.68 -28.10
CA LEU A 333 19.20 39.07 -28.23
C LEU A 333 17.81 39.09 -27.54
N SER A 334 17.69 39.59 -26.31
CA SER A 334 17.50 41.00 -25.89
C SER A 334 16.12 41.58 -26.22
N GLY A 335 15.43 42.13 -25.21
CA GLY A 335 14.42 43.17 -25.43
C GLY A 335 13.35 43.32 -24.35
N SER A 336 13.57 44.30 -23.45
CA SER A 336 12.60 45.26 -22.85
C SER A 336 11.36 44.72 -22.11
N GLY A 337 11.04 45.12 -20.87
CA GLY A 337 11.16 46.43 -20.23
C GLY A 337 9.75 47.02 -20.06
N GLY A 338 9.28 47.27 -18.84
CA GLY A 338 7.97 47.90 -18.63
C GLY A 338 7.43 47.82 -17.20
N ASN A 339 7.62 48.93 -16.47
CA ASN A 339 7.19 49.23 -15.11
C ASN A 339 5.66 49.36 -14.93
N GLY A 340 5.24 49.25 -13.66
CA GLY A 340 3.99 49.78 -13.11
C GLY A 340 3.38 48.78 -12.14
N GLY A 341 3.17 49.04 -10.86
CA GLY A 341 3.01 50.29 -10.14
C GLY A 341 1.95 50.00 -9.06
N GLU A 342 2.30 50.30 -7.81
CA GLU A 342 1.54 50.02 -6.60
C GLU A 342 0.12 50.63 -6.58
N THR A 343 -0.74 50.03 -5.74
CA THR A 343 -1.77 50.62 -4.84
C THR A 343 -2.72 49.47 -4.47
N GLY A 344 -3.14 49.17 -3.24
CA GLY A 344 -3.16 49.89 -1.98
C GLY A 344 -4.53 49.63 -1.31
N GLY A 345 -4.54 49.28 -0.02
CA GLY A 345 -5.72 49.35 0.88
C GLY A 345 -6.62 48.11 0.90
N ALA A 346 -6.72 47.31 1.97
CA ALA A 346 -7.14 47.57 3.36
C ALA A 346 -8.67 47.48 3.61
N ALA A 347 -9.01 46.53 4.50
CA ALA A 347 -10.05 46.55 5.53
C ALA A 347 -11.55 46.42 5.16
N GLY A 348 -12.22 45.51 5.89
CA GLY A 348 -13.53 45.78 6.49
C GLY A 348 -14.65 44.76 6.24
N ASN A 349 -14.71 43.68 7.02
CA ASN A 349 -15.76 43.36 8.02
C ASN A 349 -15.61 41.92 8.53
#